data_AF-A0A965AHI7-F1
#
_entry.id   AF-A0A965AHI7-F1
#
_cell.length_a   1.000
_cell.length_b   1.000
_cell.length_c   1.000
_cell.angle_alpha   90.00
_cell.angle_beta   90.00
_cell.angle_gamma   90.00
#
_symmetry.space_group_name_H-M   'P 1'
#
loop_
_entity.id
_entity.type
_entity.pdbx_description
1 polymer ?
#
loop_
_entity_poly.entity_id
_entity_poly.type
_entity_poly.pdbx_seq_one_letter_code
_entity_poly.pdbx_strand_id
1 'polypeptide(L)'
;FTASPFSNPTLSNLTLVGAQDADDGNSGILLRRGTKGKIYNTLVTGFSKHGVEVDNNSLPYIGTGELVMANSIVYGNAKKTTTGVNFKNANAFAEDLTNKTINPSTLSGFSGVVAAGAIDPSTIDPWFTSVSFIGALDPQNNWAAKWVNILR
;
A
#
# COMPACT_ATOMS: atom_id res chain seq x y z
N PHE A 1 -5.66 18.78 16.00
CA PHE A 1 -6.57 19.01 14.85
C PHE A 1 -7.99 18.67 15.28
N THR A 2 -8.97 19.56 15.05
CA THR A 2 -10.39 19.40 15.48
C THR A 2 -11.40 19.48 14.32
N ALA A 3 -10.94 19.65 13.07
CA ALA A 3 -11.83 19.73 11.92
C ALA A 3 -12.39 18.34 11.56
N SER A 4 -13.72 18.23 11.57
CA SER A 4 -14.47 17.07 11.08
C SER A 4 -15.19 17.42 9.77
N PRO A 5 -15.43 16.45 8.88
CA PRO A 5 -15.13 15.01 8.99
C PRO A 5 -13.67 14.63 8.68
N PHE A 6 -13.24 13.45 9.15
CA PHE A 6 -11.95 12.83 8.81
C PHE A 6 -12.13 11.73 7.75
N SER A 7 -11.16 11.60 6.84
CA SER A 7 -11.09 10.44 5.94
C SER A 7 -10.77 9.17 6.73
N ASN A 8 -11.68 8.20 6.69
CA ASN A 8 -11.53 6.87 7.31
C ASN A 8 -11.94 5.76 6.33
N PRO A 9 -11.21 5.58 5.21
CA PRO A 9 -11.50 4.50 4.27
C PRO A 9 -10.96 3.17 4.79
N THR A 10 -11.66 2.07 4.49
CA THR A 10 -11.09 0.72 4.55
C THR A 10 -10.77 0.30 3.12
N LEU A 11 -9.50 -0.02 2.87
CA LEU A 11 -8.98 -0.41 1.56
C LEU A 11 -8.28 -1.76 1.67
N SER A 12 -8.47 -2.63 0.69
CA SER A 12 -7.77 -3.89 0.58
C SER A 12 -7.43 -4.21 -0.87
N ASN A 13 -6.41 -5.04 -1.08
CA ASN A 13 -6.03 -5.57 -2.40
C ASN A 13 -5.70 -4.47 -3.40
N LEU A 14 -4.71 -3.65 -3.02
CA LEU A 14 -4.18 -2.58 -3.87
C LEU A 14 -2.81 -2.97 -4.43
N THR A 15 -2.49 -2.52 -5.64
CA THR A 15 -1.14 -2.58 -6.21
C THR A 15 -0.78 -1.19 -6.72
N LEU A 16 0.27 -0.60 -6.14
CA LEU A 16 0.81 0.71 -6.52
C LEU A 16 2.23 0.50 -7.03
N VAL A 17 2.44 0.83 -8.31
CA VAL A 17 3.73 0.74 -8.98
C VAL A 17 4.13 2.13 -9.42
N GLY A 18 5.18 2.66 -8.80
CA GLY A 18 5.78 3.93 -9.17
C GLY A 18 6.54 3.82 -10.49
N ALA A 19 6.50 4.90 -11.26
CA ALA A 19 7.40 5.11 -12.37
C ALA A 19 8.61 5.92 -11.92
N GLN A 20 9.74 5.73 -12.61
CA GLN A 20 10.87 6.63 -12.48
C GLN A 20 10.60 7.85 -13.36
N ASP A 21 10.12 8.94 -12.77
CA ASP A 21 9.99 10.23 -13.46
C ASP A 21 11.20 11.13 -13.19
N ALA A 22 11.28 12.28 -13.85
CA ALA A 22 12.41 13.19 -13.70
C ALA A 22 12.51 13.80 -12.29
N ASP A 23 11.41 13.82 -11.54
CA ASP A 23 11.33 14.44 -10.22
C ASP A 23 11.44 13.39 -9.09
N ASP A 24 12.30 13.67 -8.12
CA ASP A 24 12.59 12.76 -7.00
C ASP A 24 11.56 12.85 -5.85
N GLY A 25 10.31 13.21 -6.20
CA GLY A 25 9.29 13.65 -5.25
C GLY A 25 8.21 12.63 -4.90
N ASN A 26 8.13 11.50 -5.61
CA ASN A 26 6.92 10.67 -5.59
C ASN A 26 6.92 9.66 -4.43
N SER A 27 5.89 9.75 -3.61
CA SER A 27 5.55 8.77 -2.57
C SER A 27 4.39 7.90 -3.03
N GLY A 28 4.40 6.60 -2.71
CA GLY A 28 3.33 5.68 -3.11
C GLY A 28 2.02 5.92 -2.37
N ILE A 29 2.06 5.90 -1.04
CA ILE A 29 0.92 6.21 -0.18
C ILE A 29 1.32 7.34 0.76
N LEU A 30 0.41 8.30 0.94
CA LEU A 30 0.65 9.47 1.75
C LEU A 30 -0.58 9.82 2.59
N LEU A 31 -0.49 9.50 3.88
CA LEU A 31 -1.60 9.60 4.84
C LEU A 31 -1.50 10.93 5.57
N ARG A 32 -2.16 11.94 5.01
CA ARG A 32 -2.06 13.34 5.45
C ARG A 32 -3.27 13.80 6.26
N ARG A 33 -3.08 14.88 7.04
CA ARG A 33 -4.15 15.69 7.63
C ARG A 33 -5.16 14.91 8.48
N GLY A 34 -4.69 13.96 9.28
CA GLY A 34 -5.53 13.23 10.24
C GLY A 34 -6.31 12.07 9.62
N THR A 35 -5.79 11.47 8.55
CA THR A 35 -6.37 10.27 7.94
C THR A 35 -6.38 9.12 8.94
N LYS A 36 -7.51 8.41 9.02
CA LYS A 36 -7.76 7.24 9.88
C LYS A 36 -8.08 6.00 9.02
N GLY A 37 -7.32 5.80 7.94
CA GLY A 37 -7.57 4.69 7.02
C GLY A 37 -7.10 3.34 7.55
N LYS A 38 -7.76 2.27 7.13
CA LYS A 38 -7.31 0.89 7.34
C LYS A 38 -6.95 0.28 5.99
N ILE A 39 -5.70 -0.15 5.82
CA ILE A 39 -5.15 -0.59 4.55
C ILE A 39 -4.57 -2.00 4.69
N TYR A 40 -5.04 -2.93 3.86
CA TYR A 40 -4.65 -4.34 3.91
C TYR A 40 -4.24 -4.86 2.52
N ASN A 41 -3.55 -6.00 2.48
CA ASN A 41 -3.22 -6.74 1.25
C ASN A 41 -2.67 -5.85 0.12
N THR A 42 -1.83 -4.87 0.46
CA THR A 42 -1.39 -3.83 -0.47
C THR A 42 0.05 -4.04 -0.91
N LEU A 43 0.33 -3.93 -2.21
CA LEU A 43 1.68 -3.91 -2.79
C LEU A 43 2.07 -2.46 -3.13
N VAL A 44 3.21 -1.98 -2.64
CA VAL A 44 3.76 -0.65 -2.97
C VAL A 44 5.21 -0.77 -3.39
N THR A 45 5.52 -0.44 -4.64
CA THR A 45 6.89 -0.55 -5.17
C THR A 45 7.23 0.50 -6.22
N GLY A 46 8.53 0.72 -6.45
CA GLY A 46 9.02 1.51 -7.59
C GLY A 46 8.95 3.02 -7.42
N PHE A 47 8.53 3.55 -6.28
CA PHE A 47 8.43 5.00 -6.05
C PHE A 47 9.81 5.66 -5.83
N SER A 48 10.01 6.86 -6.39
CA SER A 48 11.29 7.59 -6.36
C SER A 48 11.67 8.05 -4.95
N LYS A 49 10.68 8.38 -4.10
CA LYS A 49 10.89 8.91 -2.74
C LYS A 49 10.50 7.95 -1.62
N HIS A 50 9.22 7.85 -1.27
CA HIS A 50 8.76 6.99 -0.18
C HIS A 50 7.82 5.90 -0.69
N GLY A 51 7.81 4.74 -0.04
CA GLY A 51 6.75 3.76 -0.25
C GLY A 51 5.46 4.28 0.38
N VAL A 52 5.47 4.39 1.70
CA VAL A 52 4.37 4.87 2.53
C VAL A 52 4.89 5.98 3.45
N GLU A 53 4.15 7.07 3.52
CA GLU A 53 4.46 8.22 4.36
C GLU A 53 3.23 8.60 5.20
N VAL A 54 3.45 8.83 6.49
CA VAL A 54 2.42 9.32 7.41
C VAL A 54 2.80 10.72 7.88
N ASP A 55 1.90 11.69 7.69
CA ASP A 55 2.11 13.04 8.17
C ASP A 55 1.94 13.13 9.69
N ASN A 56 2.56 14.13 10.31
CA ASN A 56 2.55 14.34 11.76
C ASN A 56 1.13 14.41 12.36
N ASN A 57 0.18 14.94 11.59
CA ASN A 57 -1.21 15.06 12.02
C ASN A 57 -1.98 13.74 12.01
N SER A 58 -1.47 12.71 11.34
CA SER A 58 -2.08 11.39 11.25
C SER A 58 -1.41 10.36 12.18
N LEU A 59 -0.17 10.62 12.62
CA LEU A 59 0.61 9.75 13.52
C LEU A 59 -0.14 9.28 14.78
N PRO A 60 -0.88 10.14 15.52
CA PRO A 60 -1.54 9.71 16.75
C PRO A 60 -2.55 8.58 16.52
N TYR A 61 -3.13 8.50 15.33
CA TYR A 61 -4.15 7.52 14.98
C TYR A 61 -3.57 6.13 14.73
N ILE A 62 -2.26 6.02 14.53
CA ILE A 62 -1.58 4.71 14.53
C ILE A 62 -1.64 4.10 15.93
N GLY A 63 -1.31 4.88 16.95
CA GLY A 63 -1.31 4.43 18.34
C GLY A 63 -2.70 4.08 18.88
N THR A 64 -3.76 4.69 18.34
CA THR A 64 -5.16 4.34 18.68
C THR A 64 -5.73 3.19 17.86
N GLY A 65 -4.98 2.69 16.86
CA GLY A 65 -5.46 1.66 15.93
C GLY A 65 -6.51 2.17 14.92
N GLU A 66 -6.70 3.49 14.83
CA GLU A 66 -7.59 4.12 13.85
C GLU A 66 -6.91 4.30 12.48
N LEU A 67 -5.58 4.30 12.42
CA LEU A 67 -4.79 4.30 11.19
C LEU A 67 -3.94 3.03 11.14
N VAL A 68 -4.24 2.13 10.22
CA VAL A 68 -3.63 0.80 10.16
C VAL A 68 -3.13 0.50 8.74
N MET A 69 -1.94 -0.07 8.65
CA MET A 69 -1.48 -0.80 7.47
C MET A 69 -0.94 -2.15 7.91
N ALA A 70 -1.53 -3.24 7.40
CA ALA A 70 -1.15 -4.60 7.76
C ALA A 70 -1.20 -5.53 6.54
N ASN A 71 -0.60 -6.73 6.65
CA ASN A 71 -0.62 -7.76 5.61
C ASN A 71 -0.21 -7.24 4.23
N SER A 72 0.75 -6.32 4.18
CA SER A 72 1.10 -5.58 2.96
C SER A 72 2.60 -5.68 2.66
N ILE A 73 2.97 -5.48 1.40
CA ILE A 73 4.37 -5.48 0.95
C ILE A 73 4.74 -4.09 0.46
N VAL A 74 5.77 -3.50 1.08
CA VAL A 74 6.32 -2.20 0.68
C VAL A 74 7.80 -2.40 0.39
N TYR A 75 8.17 -2.43 -0.89
CA TYR A 75 9.49 -2.87 -1.31
C TYR A 75 10.04 -2.04 -2.47
N GLY A 76 11.36 -1.88 -2.51
CA GLY A 76 12.04 -1.32 -3.69
C GLY A 76 11.63 0.11 -4.02
N ASN A 77 11.27 0.92 -3.01
CA ASN A 77 11.05 2.36 -3.14
C ASN A 77 12.34 3.12 -2.84
N ALA A 78 12.28 4.45 -2.76
CA ALA A 78 13.43 5.32 -2.49
C ALA A 78 14.53 5.24 -3.57
N LYS A 79 14.12 5.11 -4.84
CA LYS A 79 15.06 4.82 -5.93
C LYS A 79 15.96 5.99 -6.34
N LYS A 80 15.60 7.24 -6.03
CA LYS A 80 16.36 8.43 -6.48
C LYS A 80 16.78 9.42 -5.40
N THR A 81 16.38 9.20 -4.15
CA THR A 81 16.75 10.10 -3.05
C THR A 81 17.39 9.36 -1.89
N THR A 82 18.41 9.97 -1.31
CA THR A 82 19.09 9.50 -0.09
C THR A 82 18.22 9.64 1.16
N THR A 83 17.15 10.45 1.09
CA THR A 83 16.19 10.65 2.19
C THR A 83 14.98 9.73 2.09
N GLY A 84 14.85 9.03 0.96
CA GLY A 84 13.75 8.11 0.68
C GLY A 84 13.83 6.85 1.53
N VAL A 85 12.67 6.28 1.87
CA VAL A 85 12.55 5.04 2.64
C VAL A 85 11.24 4.34 2.28
N ASN A 86 11.15 3.03 2.49
CA ASN A 86 9.88 2.30 2.32
C ASN A 86 8.78 2.84 3.25
N PHE A 87 9.11 3.15 4.51
CA PHE A 87 8.17 3.66 5.50
C PHE A 87 8.72 4.95 6.12
N LYS A 88 8.12 6.09 5.80
CA LYS A 88 8.48 7.40 6.34
C LYS A 88 7.50 7.81 7.44
N ASN A 89 8.02 8.11 8.63
CA ASN A 89 7.21 8.41 9.82
C ASN A 89 6.16 7.32 10.10
N ALA A 90 6.48 6.07 9.78
CA ALA A 90 5.55 4.96 9.82
C ALA A 90 6.24 3.71 10.39
N ASN A 91 7.10 3.90 11.39
CA ASN A 91 7.91 2.83 11.98
C ASN A 91 7.03 1.68 12.50
N ALA A 92 5.90 2.00 13.11
CA ALA A 92 4.94 0.99 13.56
C ALA A 92 4.44 0.08 12.42
N PHE A 93 4.29 0.60 11.18
CA PHE A 93 3.94 -0.24 10.03
C PHE A 93 5.11 -1.09 9.56
N ALA A 94 6.34 -0.55 9.64
CA ALA A 94 7.55 -1.31 9.31
C ALA A 94 7.85 -2.42 10.34
N GLU A 95 7.46 -2.22 11.60
CA GLU A 95 7.65 -3.14 12.72
C GLU A 95 6.51 -4.17 12.85
N ASP A 96 5.36 -3.92 12.22
CA ASP A 96 4.28 -4.90 12.13
C ASP A 96 4.74 -6.13 11.33
N LEU A 97 4.77 -7.29 11.99
CA LEU A 97 5.26 -8.55 11.42
C LEU A 97 4.44 -9.06 10.23
N THR A 98 3.21 -8.58 10.06
CA THR A 98 2.35 -8.92 8.92
C THR A 98 2.76 -8.17 7.66
N ASN A 99 3.41 -7.00 7.80
CA ASN A 99 3.99 -6.29 6.68
C ASN A 99 5.36 -6.85 6.30
N LYS A 100 5.71 -6.77 5.01
CA LYS A 100 6.97 -7.27 4.49
C LYS A 100 7.66 -6.25 3.58
N THR A 101 8.98 -6.28 3.61
CA THR A 101 9.86 -5.52 2.70
C THR A 101 10.60 -6.48 1.78
N ILE A 102 9.87 -7.44 1.20
CA ILE A 102 10.40 -8.47 0.30
C ILE A 102 10.06 -8.15 -1.15
N ASN A 103 10.90 -8.60 -2.08
CA ASN A 103 10.65 -8.44 -3.51
C ASN A 103 9.39 -9.23 -3.93
N PRO A 104 8.32 -8.58 -4.42
CA PRO A 104 7.17 -9.29 -4.97
C PRO A 104 7.51 -9.80 -6.38
N SER A 105 8.28 -10.90 -6.47
CA SER A 105 8.79 -11.45 -7.74
C SER A 105 7.70 -11.91 -8.71
N THR A 106 6.46 -12.05 -8.25
CA THR A 106 5.28 -12.37 -9.06
C THR A 106 4.74 -11.17 -9.84
N LEU A 107 5.21 -9.95 -9.54
CA LEU A 107 4.73 -8.73 -10.16
C LEU A 107 5.38 -8.52 -11.54
N SER A 108 4.55 -8.37 -12.57
CA SER A 108 4.92 -7.97 -13.93
C SER A 108 4.10 -6.74 -14.33
N GLY A 109 4.75 -5.58 -14.39
CA GLY A 109 4.02 -4.30 -14.47
C GLY A 109 3.16 -4.10 -13.22
N PHE A 110 1.86 -3.90 -13.39
CA PHE A 110 0.88 -3.82 -12.30
C PHE A 110 0.13 -5.15 -12.04
N SER A 111 0.37 -6.18 -12.86
CA SER A 111 -0.28 -7.49 -12.74
C SER A 111 0.59 -8.42 -11.90
N GLY A 112 0.01 -9.07 -10.90
CA GLY A 112 0.72 -9.97 -10.00
C GLY A 112 0.20 -9.87 -8.57
N VAL A 113 0.20 -11.01 -7.89
CA VAL A 113 -0.27 -11.13 -6.51
C VAL A 113 0.68 -12.03 -5.70
N VAL A 114 0.66 -11.89 -4.37
CA VAL A 114 1.46 -12.69 -3.44
C VAL A 114 0.55 -13.37 -2.44
N ALA A 115 0.51 -14.71 -2.41
CA ALA A 115 -0.38 -15.45 -1.50
C ALA A 115 0.09 -15.40 -0.04
N ALA A 116 1.41 -15.45 0.20
CA ALA A 116 1.96 -15.52 1.54
C ALA A 116 1.68 -14.25 2.36
N GLY A 117 1.10 -14.42 3.56
CA GLY A 117 0.86 -13.32 4.50
C GLY A 117 -0.38 -12.47 4.23
N ALA A 118 -1.20 -12.84 3.24
CA ALA A 118 -2.49 -12.18 2.99
C ALA A 118 -3.49 -12.43 4.13
N ILE A 119 -4.37 -11.45 4.36
CA ILE A 119 -5.57 -11.60 5.18
C ILE A 119 -6.80 -11.74 4.28
N ASP A 120 -7.82 -12.49 4.69
CA ASP A 120 -9.11 -12.47 3.99
C ASP A 120 -9.84 -11.15 4.31
N PRO A 121 -10.01 -10.23 3.34
CA PRO A 121 -10.61 -8.93 3.62
C PRO A 121 -12.09 -9.01 3.97
N SER A 122 -12.79 -10.08 3.61
CA SER A 122 -14.18 -10.28 4.02
C SER A 122 -14.33 -10.47 5.54
N THR A 123 -13.24 -10.84 6.23
CA THR A 123 -13.19 -10.91 7.70
C THR A 123 -13.02 -9.53 8.37
N ILE A 124 -12.61 -8.53 7.59
CA ILE A 124 -12.44 -7.14 8.02
C ILE A 124 -13.73 -6.37 7.80
N ASP A 125 -14.31 -6.50 6.60
CA ASP A 125 -15.61 -5.96 6.23
C ASP A 125 -16.30 -6.92 5.23
N PRO A 126 -17.52 -7.43 5.51
CA PRO A 126 -18.25 -8.33 4.61
C PRO A 126 -18.55 -7.78 3.22
N TRP A 127 -18.41 -6.47 2.99
CA TRP A 127 -18.52 -5.88 1.66
C TRP A 127 -17.41 -6.38 0.71
N PHE A 128 -16.23 -6.74 1.23
CA PHE A 128 -15.15 -7.27 0.41
C PHE A 128 -15.43 -8.71 -0.03
N THR A 129 -15.03 -9.02 -1.26
CA THR A 129 -14.94 -10.41 -1.72
C THR A 129 -13.77 -11.12 -1.04
N SER A 130 -13.99 -12.34 -0.57
CA SER A 130 -12.93 -13.16 0.03
C SER A 130 -11.84 -13.47 -1.00
N VAL A 131 -10.59 -13.25 -0.60
CA VAL A 131 -9.38 -13.53 -1.36
C VAL A 131 -8.25 -13.95 -0.42
N SER A 132 -7.26 -14.66 -0.94
CA SER A 132 -6.12 -15.18 -0.17
C SER A 132 -4.77 -14.66 -0.68
N PHE A 133 -4.74 -13.43 -1.19
CA PHE A 133 -3.54 -12.84 -1.79
C PHE A 133 -3.41 -11.34 -1.52
N ILE A 134 -2.18 -10.86 -1.54
CA ILE A 134 -1.77 -9.45 -1.50
C ILE A 134 -1.63 -8.94 -2.93
N GLY A 135 -2.16 -7.74 -3.21
CA GLY A 135 -2.17 -7.13 -4.53
C GLY A 135 -3.56 -7.10 -5.17
N ALA A 136 -3.70 -6.28 -6.21
CA ALA A 136 -4.98 -5.98 -6.85
C ALA A 136 -5.37 -6.92 -7.99
N LEU A 137 -4.40 -7.34 -8.80
CA LEU A 137 -4.67 -8.00 -10.07
C LEU A 137 -4.00 -9.35 -10.16
N ASP A 138 -4.77 -10.39 -9.88
CA ASP A 138 -4.36 -11.77 -10.14
C ASP A 138 -4.21 -12.00 -11.65
N PRO A 139 -3.00 -12.36 -12.14
CA PRO A 139 -2.79 -12.68 -13.54
C PRO A 139 -3.70 -13.80 -14.07
N GLN A 140 -4.15 -14.72 -13.20
CA GLN A 140 -5.04 -15.82 -13.59
C GLN A 140 -6.49 -15.36 -13.79
N ASN A 141 -6.87 -14.25 -13.16
CA ASN A 141 -8.21 -13.67 -13.26
C ASN A 141 -8.13 -12.17 -13.57
N ASN A 142 -7.39 -11.84 -14.63
CA ASN A 142 -7.16 -10.45 -15.04
C ASN A 142 -8.39 -9.85 -15.74
N TRP A 143 -9.33 -9.36 -14.94
CA TRP A 143 -10.52 -8.64 -15.42
C TRP A 143 -10.16 -7.37 -16.20
N ALA A 144 -9.02 -6.73 -15.90
CA ALA A 144 -8.58 -5.48 -16.49
C ALA A 144 -8.11 -5.64 -17.95
N ALA A 145 -7.74 -6.86 -18.37
CA ALA A 145 -7.31 -7.13 -19.75
C ALA A 145 -8.36 -6.75 -20.82
N LYS A 146 -9.63 -6.65 -20.44
CA LYS A 146 -10.72 -6.21 -21.33
C LYS A 146 -10.83 -4.68 -21.47
N TRP A 147 -10.16 -3.94 -20.60
CA TRP A 147 -10.30 -2.49 -20.44
C TRP A 147 -9.03 -1.72 -20.75
N VAL A 148 -7.88 -2.36 -20.58
CA VAL A 148 -6.57 -1.75 -20.81
C VAL A 148 -5.73 -2.61 -21.73
N ASN A 149 -5.16 -1.98 -22.76
CA ASN A 149 -4.15 -2.59 -23.60
C ASN A 149 -2.78 -2.33 -22.97
N ILE A 150 -2.15 -3.38 -22.46
CA ILE A 150 -0.79 -3.31 -21.93
C ILE A 150 0.15 -3.51 -23.11
N LEU A 151 0.65 -2.42 -23.70
CA LEU A 151 1.74 -2.50 -24.67
C LEU A 151 2.95 -3.11 -23.95
N ARG A 152 3.39 -4.28 -24.44
CA ARG A 152 4.58 -5.00 -23.97
C ARG A 152 5.84 -4.38 -24.55
#